data_AF-A0A120K015-F1
#
_entry.id   AF-A0A120K015-F1
#
_cell.length_a   1.000
_cell.length_b   1.000
_cell.length_c   1.000
_cell.angle_alpha   90.00
_cell.angle_beta   90.00
_cell.angle_gamma   90.00
#
_symmetry.space_group_name_H-M   'P 1'
#
loop_
_entity.id
_entity.type
_entity.pdbx_description
1 polymer ?
#
loop_
_entity_poly.entity_id
_entity_poly.type
_entity_poly.pdbx_seq_one_letter_code
_entity_poly.pdbx_strand_id
1 'polypeptide(L)'
;MDAKDKQIATDLAYEMIREVSRDIRPYVGKPESGEKIKMGADGTPTSLIDTIAEDKLINILKNAPVLSYIVSEEIGELKLGRGTKRSITLTQELRREDLEEDEIPKFLFLVDPIDGTNNAIKEIPAYGISIAVAGVTQGRLATLNDVELGFISNFANGNFFEAEKGKGCWLNNEKVSPSNTINISDMTLGGFTKSGTSQASKLVDNARRMRVLGSVVLELSYVASGKYDAFLDLRGSRIIDIAASKLILEEAGGIITNKYGQKLNNTLSIYEKTIVVAANNKILHKQMIDILNDNQTDIIGKIGVISRIDQKRPILLAAKVIEYLLTSGREVIIEKQLAYELVKLKENPDLDSIILKIKEDYPETAELLDDINLNIDYSQLCENLFDFDCDMAVILGGDGTLLRAQSKMKPEIPIFGINMGTVGFLTEIEVAHTFDALNDILKGDYYKEKRTRLVVSHENHRYTAMNEVVVMTDKPAKMLHFEIQVDGEIIEEVRADGLIVSTPSGSTAYAMSAGGPIVDPKVAGFVIIPICPYKLGARPFVVSDNSEITVKLLKKGKRAAFVMDGQINEVAEYEEEIKFKKSDKDAYFIRTSTKYFYEKVKDKLNEGGIQHNTGCNNE
;
A
#
# COMPACT_ATOMS: atom_id res chain seq x y z
N MET A 1 -22.24 -12.56 22.99
CA MET A 1 -23.41 -12.29 23.86
C MET A 1 -24.32 -13.49 23.79
N ASP A 2 -25.04 -13.82 24.87
CA ASP A 2 -26.07 -14.86 24.82
C ASP A 2 -27.38 -14.32 24.21
N ALA A 3 -28.38 -15.19 24.01
CA ALA A 3 -29.65 -14.80 23.39
C ALA A 3 -30.45 -13.77 24.23
N LYS A 4 -30.33 -13.82 25.56
CA LYS A 4 -31.03 -12.90 26.46
C LYS A 4 -30.39 -11.51 26.42
N ASP A 5 -29.06 -11.48 26.44
CA ASP A 5 -28.26 -10.29 26.30
C ASP A 5 -28.53 -9.59 24.95
N LYS A 6 -28.61 -10.37 23.86
CA LYS A 6 -29.00 -9.83 22.54
C LYS A 6 -30.40 -9.22 22.55
N GLN A 7 -31.39 -9.88 23.15
CA GLN A 7 -32.75 -9.34 23.25
C GLN A 7 -32.77 -7.99 24.00
N ILE A 8 -32.09 -7.89 25.13
CA ILE A 8 -32.01 -6.63 25.90
C ILE A 8 -31.38 -5.52 25.07
N ALA A 9 -30.27 -5.82 24.37
CA ALA A 9 -29.60 -4.85 23.51
C ALA A 9 -30.49 -4.40 22.34
N THR A 10 -31.23 -5.32 21.72
CA THR A 10 -32.21 -5.01 20.66
C THR A 10 -33.34 -4.11 21.17
N ASP A 11 -33.92 -4.43 22.33
CA ASP A 11 -35.00 -3.62 22.92
C ASP A 11 -34.54 -2.18 23.21
N LEU A 12 -33.33 -2.03 23.76
CA LEU A 12 -32.72 -0.72 23.99
C LEU A 12 -32.45 0.02 22.67
N ALA A 13 -31.94 -0.67 21.64
CA ALA A 13 -31.71 -0.07 20.33
C ALA A 13 -33.03 0.43 19.70
N TYR A 14 -34.10 -0.35 19.76
CA TYR A 14 -35.41 0.05 19.26
C TYR A 14 -35.98 1.26 19.99
N GLU A 15 -35.83 1.29 21.32
CA GLU A 15 -36.23 2.44 22.12
C GLU A 15 -35.44 3.69 21.72
N MET A 16 -34.11 3.58 21.61
CA MET A 16 -33.22 4.65 21.16
C MET A 16 -33.64 5.22 19.80
N ILE A 17 -33.84 4.36 18.79
CA ILE A 17 -34.23 4.77 17.44
C ILE A 17 -35.56 5.51 17.45
N ARG A 18 -36.59 4.94 18.11
CA ARG A 18 -37.94 5.52 18.16
C ARG A 18 -37.94 6.90 18.83
N GLU A 19 -37.27 6.98 19.97
CA GLU A 19 -37.28 8.16 20.81
C GLU A 19 -36.43 9.30 20.22
N VAL A 20 -35.24 9.00 19.67
CA VAL A 20 -34.43 9.98 18.95
C VAL A 20 -35.20 10.51 17.74
N SER A 21 -35.78 9.64 16.92
CA SER A 21 -36.59 10.05 15.76
C SER A 21 -37.70 11.03 16.12
N ARG A 22 -38.40 10.78 17.24
CA ARG A 22 -39.47 11.64 17.73
C ARG A 22 -38.93 13.01 18.18
N ASP A 23 -37.85 13.01 18.94
CA ASP A 23 -37.35 14.21 19.60
C ASP A 23 -36.60 15.15 18.62
N ILE A 24 -35.96 14.62 17.57
CA ILE A 24 -35.33 15.46 16.54
C ILE A 24 -36.31 16.00 15.49
N ARG A 25 -37.48 15.36 15.30
CA ARG A 25 -38.44 15.72 14.23
C ARG A 25 -38.81 17.21 14.21
N PRO A 26 -39.04 17.90 15.34
CA PRO A 26 -39.34 19.34 15.34
C PRO A 26 -38.18 20.25 14.89
N TYR A 27 -36.97 19.70 14.75
CA TYR A 27 -35.73 20.41 14.43
C TYR A 27 -35.25 20.18 12.99
N VAL A 28 -35.79 19.17 12.30
CA VAL A 28 -35.51 18.91 10.88
C VAL A 28 -36.00 20.08 10.02
N GLY A 29 -35.21 20.47 9.01
CA GLY A 29 -35.56 21.57 8.10
C GLY A 29 -35.41 22.99 8.69
N LYS A 30 -34.91 23.13 9.92
CA LYS A 30 -34.73 24.43 10.59
C LYS A 30 -33.25 24.85 10.61
N PRO A 31 -32.90 26.06 10.11
CA PRO A 31 -31.53 26.55 10.15
C PRO A 31 -30.93 26.66 11.56
N GLU A 32 -31.74 27.06 12.55
CA GLU A 32 -31.38 27.17 13.97
C GLU A 32 -30.84 25.85 14.55
N SER A 33 -31.34 24.71 14.04
CA SER A 33 -30.89 23.38 14.44
C SER A 33 -29.44 23.09 14.05
N GLY A 34 -28.89 23.85 13.11
CA GLY A 34 -27.50 23.79 12.67
C GLY A 34 -26.54 24.66 13.46
N GLU A 35 -27.04 25.47 14.41
CA GLU A 35 -26.19 26.32 15.25
C GLU A 35 -25.21 25.46 16.05
N LYS A 36 -23.95 25.89 16.07
CA LYS A 36 -22.86 25.18 16.76
C LYS A 36 -22.87 25.55 18.24
N ILE A 37 -23.14 24.56 19.10
CA ILE A 37 -23.34 24.78 20.54
C ILE A 37 -22.10 24.40 21.35
N LYS A 38 -21.41 23.33 20.96
CA LYS A 38 -20.23 22.80 21.66
C LYS A 38 -19.25 22.17 20.67
N MET A 39 -18.07 21.82 21.17
CA MET A 39 -17.14 20.93 20.45
C MET A 39 -17.42 19.48 20.88
N GLY A 40 -17.49 18.57 19.91
CA GLY A 40 -17.62 17.13 20.14
C GLY A 40 -16.34 16.50 20.67
N ALA A 41 -16.45 15.27 21.20
CA ALA A 41 -15.32 14.52 21.72
C ALA A 41 -14.27 14.19 20.65
N ASP A 42 -14.68 14.14 19.39
CA ASP A 42 -13.80 13.94 18.24
C ASP A 42 -13.10 15.24 17.75
N GLY A 43 -13.40 16.38 18.37
CA GLY A 43 -12.83 17.68 18.03
C GLY A 43 -13.57 18.44 16.92
N THR A 44 -14.79 18.04 16.55
CA THR A 44 -15.60 18.74 15.54
C THR A 44 -16.76 19.56 16.14
N PRO A 45 -17.20 20.65 15.48
CA PRO A 45 -18.31 21.46 15.99
C PRO A 45 -19.65 20.71 15.97
N THR A 46 -20.25 20.51 17.14
CA THR A 46 -21.54 19.84 17.34
C THR A 46 -22.71 20.81 17.15
N SER A 47 -23.74 20.39 16.41
CA SER A 47 -24.94 21.20 16.16
C SER A 47 -26.00 21.00 17.27
N LEU A 48 -26.99 21.90 17.33
CA LEU A 48 -28.11 21.78 18.27
C LEU A 48 -28.85 20.44 18.14
N ILE A 49 -29.16 20.03 16.91
CA ILE A 49 -29.92 18.79 16.65
C ILE A 49 -29.17 17.54 17.13
N ASP A 50 -27.84 17.51 16.96
CA ASP A 50 -26.99 16.41 17.41
C ASP A 50 -27.01 16.29 18.94
N THR A 51 -26.94 17.44 19.64
CA THR A 51 -27.02 17.47 21.11
C THR A 51 -28.36 16.94 21.63
N ILE A 52 -29.47 17.26 20.96
CA ILE A 52 -30.80 16.78 21.32
C ILE A 52 -30.89 15.25 21.17
N ALA A 53 -30.37 14.71 20.07
CA ALA A 53 -30.34 13.27 19.84
C ALA A 53 -29.48 12.55 20.89
N GLU A 54 -28.28 13.07 21.18
CA GLU A 54 -27.39 12.50 22.19
C GLU A 54 -27.97 12.51 23.59
N ASP A 55 -28.53 13.64 24.04
CA ASP A 55 -29.11 13.74 25.37
C ASP A 55 -30.24 12.73 25.55
N LYS A 56 -30.98 12.45 24.47
CA LYS A 56 -32.02 11.43 24.49
C LYS A 56 -31.45 10.02 24.63
N LEU A 57 -30.42 9.67 23.86
CA LEU A 57 -29.71 8.39 23.97
C LEU A 57 -29.15 8.16 25.37
N ILE A 58 -28.48 9.17 25.93
CA ILE A 58 -27.90 9.12 27.28
C ILE A 58 -29.00 8.86 28.30
N ASN A 59 -30.14 9.54 28.20
CA ASN A 59 -31.22 9.36 29.15
C ASN A 59 -31.84 7.96 29.10
N ILE A 60 -31.95 7.35 27.92
CA ILE A 60 -32.44 5.97 27.77
C ILE A 60 -31.45 4.99 28.41
N LEU A 61 -30.19 5.03 28.00
CA LEU A 61 -29.17 4.12 28.51
C LEU A 61 -28.87 4.33 30.00
N LYS A 62 -28.90 5.57 30.49
CA LYS A 62 -28.75 5.87 31.93
C LYS A 62 -29.82 5.17 32.76
N ASN A 63 -31.05 5.11 32.27
CA ASN A 63 -32.18 4.51 32.99
C ASN A 63 -32.34 3.00 32.70
N ALA A 64 -31.48 2.43 31.86
CA ALA A 64 -31.50 0.99 31.57
C ALA A 64 -31.19 0.15 32.82
N PRO A 65 -31.77 -1.06 32.96
CA PRO A 65 -31.53 -1.94 34.11
C PRO A 65 -30.11 -2.54 34.14
N VAL A 66 -29.37 -2.42 33.03
CA VAL A 66 -28.05 -2.98 32.81
C VAL A 66 -27.04 -1.88 32.56
N LEU A 67 -25.78 -2.11 32.96
CA LEU A 67 -24.69 -1.20 32.65
C LEU A 67 -24.21 -1.41 31.22
N SER A 68 -23.89 -0.33 30.53
CA SER A 68 -23.36 -0.35 29.17
C SER A 68 -22.30 0.73 28.99
N TYR A 69 -21.32 0.45 28.14
CA TYR A 69 -20.46 1.47 27.57
C TYR A 69 -21.12 2.04 26.32
N ILE A 70 -20.96 3.35 26.11
CA ILE A 70 -21.31 4.01 24.87
C ILE A 70 -20.09 4.77 24.35
N VAL A 71 -19.92 4.72 23.03
CA VAL A 71 -18.93 5.45 22.26
C VAL A 71 -19.67 6.17 21.14
N SER A 72 -19.60 7.50 21.12
CA SER A 72 -20.27 8.38 20.14
C SER A 72 -19.39 9.58 19.82
N GLU A 73 -19.61 10.21 18.67
CA GLU A 73 -18.78 11.30 18.12
C GLU A 73 -18.73 12.52 19.06
N GLU A 74 -19.86 12.91 19.64
CA GLU A 74 -19.96 14.17 20.38
C GLU A 74 -19.84 14.02 21.90
N ILE A 75 -20.29 12.90 22.50
CA ILE A 75 -20.10 12.59 23.93
C ILE A 75 -18.81 11.86 24.27
N GLY A 76 -18.18 11.17 23.31
CA GLY A 76 -17.01 10.34 23.57
C GLY A 76 -17.38 9.04 24.29
N GLU A 77 -16.66 8.72 25.37
CA GLU A 77 -16.74 7.42 26.06
C GLU A 77 -17.44 7.54 27.42
N LEU A 78 -18.62 6.94 27.58
CA LEU A 78 -19.38 6.94 28.83
C LEU A 78 -19.71 5.53 29.32
N LYS A 79 -19.84 5.39 30.66
CA LYS A 79 -20.49 4.28 31.35
C LYS A 79 -21.88 4.73 31.81
N LEU A 80 -22.91 4.04 31.35
CA LEU A 80 -24.33 4.36 31.59
C LEU A 80 -25.09 3.14 32.15
N GLY A 81 -26.17 3.39 32.89
CA GLY A 81 -27.10 2.37 33.38
C GLY A 81 -27.40 2.50 34.87
N ARG A 82 -28.55 1.98 35.31
CA ARG A 82 -29.02 2.01 36.72
C ARG A 82 -28.99 3.41 37.35
N GLY A 83 -29.38 4.43 36.57
CA GLY A 83 -29.35 5.84 36.98
C GLY A 83 -27.96 6.48 36.93
N THR A 84 -26.91 5.75 36.56
CA THR A 84 -25.53 6.22 36.56
C THR A 84 -25.14 6.83 35.21
N LYS A 85 -24.40 7.95 35.25
CA LYS A 85 -23.69 8.54 34.12
C LYS A 85 -22.27 8.89 34.55
N ARG A 86 -21.28 8.25 33.95
CA ARG A 86 -19.86 8.50 34.25
C ARG A 86 -19.05 8.60 32.97
N SER A 87 -18.28 9.67 32.82
CA SER A 87 -17.24 9.76 31.79
C SER A 87 -16.10 8.83 32.14
N ILE A 88 -15.61 8.07 31.16
CA ILE A 88 -14.56 7.08 31.37
C ILE A 88 -13.48 7.21 30.31
N THR A 89 -12.40 6.45 30.50
CA THR A 89 -11.47 6.09 29.43
C THR A 89 -11.58 4.58 29.25
N LEU A 90 -12.16 4.16 28.13
CA LEU A 90 -12.56 2.77 27.89
C LEU A 90 -11.37 1.82 27.99
N THR A 91 -10.20 2.21 27.49
CA THR A 91 -8.97 1.40 27.62
C THR A 91 -8.52 1.18 29.07
N GLN A 92 -8.75 2.14 29.96
CA GLN A 92 -8.44 2.01 31.38
C GLN A 92 -9.50 1.18 32.09
N GLU A 93 -10.78 1.44 31.80
CA GLU A 93 -11.89 0.74 32.44
C GLU A 93 -11.90 -0.76 32.06
N LEU A 94 -11.54 -1.13 30.82
CA LEU A 94 -11.45 -2.53 30.39
C LEU A 94 -10.27 -3.31 31.00
N ARG A 95 -9.30 -2.62 31.63
CA ARG A 95 -8.17 -3.23 32.34
C ARG A 95 -8.40 -3.38 33.85
N ARG A 96 -9.54 -2.92 34.35
CA ARG A 96 -9.89 -3.03 35.76
C ARG A 96 -10.20 -4.49 36.11
N GLU A 97 -9.59 -4.96 37.19
CA GLU A 97 -9.82 -6.27 37.79
C GLU A 97 -10.59 -6.17 39.12
N ASP A 98 -10.85 -4.94 39.58
CA ASP A 98 -11.48 -4.61 40.86
C ASP A 98 -13.00 -4.40 40.78
N LEU A 99 -13.63 -4.77 39.66
CA LEU A 99 -15.07 -4.60 39.44
C LEU A 99 -15.85 -5.83 39.92
N GLU A 100 -16.91 -5.61 40.69
CA GLU A 100 -17.88 -6.65 41.02
C GLU A 100 -18.69 -7.05 39.77
N GLU A 101 -19.25 -8.27 39.75
CA GLU A 101 -19.94 -8.84 38.57
C GLU A 101 -21.06 -7.94 38.04
N ASP A 102 -21.79 -7.25 38.93
CA ASP A 102 -22.90 -6.39 38.57
C ASP A 102 -22.47 -4.96 38.17
N GLU A 103 -21.19 -4.60 38.36
CA GLU A 103 -20.56 -3.36 37.90
C GLU A 103 -19.95 -3.47 36.50
N ILE A 104 -19.81 -4.69 35.97
CA ILE A 104 -19.29 -4.97 34.63
C ILE A 104 -20.35 -4.63 33.60
N PRO A 105 -20.11 -3.68 32.70
CA PRO A 105 -21.04 -3.38 31.62
C PRO A 105 -21.21 -4.57 30.69
N LYS A 106 -22.44 -4.83 30.28
CA LYS A 106 -22.77 -5.96 29.42
C LYS A 106 -22.47 -5.68 27.95
N PHE A 107 -22.66 -4.44 27.54
CA PHE A 107 -22.66 -4.04 26.13
C PHE A 107 -21.73 -2.86 25.90
N LEU A 108 -21.16 -2.82 24.70
CA LEU A 108 -20.56 -1.65 24.12
C LEU A 108 -21.42 -1.20 22.94
N PHE A 109 -22.08 -0.05 23.10
CA PHE A 109 -22.80 0.62 22.01
C PHE A 109 -21.86 1.58 21.30
N LEU A 110 -21.72 1.42 20.00
CA LEU A 110 -21.11 2.42 19.12
C LEU A 110 -22.24 3.09 18.35
N VAL A 111 -22.44 4.39 18.57
CA VAL A 111 -23.64 5.10 18.10
C VAL A 111 -23.25 6.37 17.36
N ASP A 112 -23.82 6.55 16.17
CA ASP A 112 -23.97 7.86 15.54
C ASP A 112 -25.45 8.25 15.65
N PRO A 113 -25.80 9.21 16.54
CA PRO A 113 -27.18 9.62 16.78
C PRO A 113 -27.86 10.19 15.53
N ILE A 114 -27.12 10.90 14.69
CA ILE A 114 -27.61 11.53 13.46
C ILE A 114 -26.50 11.51 12.38
N ASP A 115 -26.42 10.41 11.62
CA ASP A 115 -25.66 10.43 10.38
C ASP A 115 -26.38 11.33 9.36
N GLY A 116 -25.63 12.20 8.69
CA GLY A 116 -26.18 13.18 7.76
C GLY A 116 -26.86 14.38 8.43
N THR A 117 -26.34 14.92 9.54
CA THR A 117 -26.85 16.14 10.20
C THR A 117 -27.17 17.28 9.22
N ASN A 118 -26.27 17.56 8.27
CA ASN A 118 -26.50 18.59 7.25
C ASN A 118 -27.71 18.28 6.34
N ASN A 119 -27.96 17.00 6.07
CA ASN A 119 -29.13 16.56 5.31
C ASN A 119 -30.41 16.74 6.14
N ALA A 120 -30.38 16.43 7.44
CA ALA A 120 -31.52 16.70 8.34
C ALA A 120 -31.87 18.19 8.41
N ILE A 121 -30.87 19.07 8.55
CA ILE A 121 -31.09 20.53 8.61
C ILE A 121 -31.68 21.06 7.29
N LYS A 122 -31.28 20.50 6.15
CA LYS A 122 -31.73 20.91 4.81
C LYS A 122 -32.94 20.14 4.29
N GLU A 123 -33.51 19.24 5.09
CA GLU A 123 -34.65 18.40 4.70
C GLU A 123 -34.35 17.50 3.47
N ILE A 124 -33.08 17.13 3.29
CA ILE A 124 -32.68 16.13 2.28
C ILE A 124 -32.93 14.74 2.87
N PRO A 125 -33.64 13.82 2.21
CA PRO A 125 -34.13 12.57 2.82
C PRO A 125 -33.07 11.46 2.97
N ALA A 126 -31.86 11.82 3.40
CA ALA A 126 -30.71 10.96 3.59
C ALA A 126 -30.02 11.27 4.94
N TYR A 127 -30.74 11.04 6.04
CA TYR A 127 -30.22 11.12 7.39
C TYR A 127 -30.89 10.09 8.29
N GLY A 128 -30.24 9.73 9.39
CA GLY A 128 -30.70 8.64 10.23
C GLY A 128 -29.83 8.39 11.44
N ILE A 129 -30.08 7.29 12.12
CA ILE A 129 -29.28 6.83 13.27
C ILE A 129 -28.56 5.54 12.90
N SER A 130 -27.33 5.37 13.41
CA SER A 130 -26.52 4.16 13.29
C SER A 130 -26.18 3.62 14.67
N ILE A 131 -26.44 2.33 14.92
CA ILE A 131 -26.17 1.68 16.21
C ILE A 131 -25.50 0.33 15.93
N ALA A 132 -24.27 0.15 16.43
CA ALA A 132 -23.60 -1.14 16.49
C ALA A 132 -23.47 -1.58 17.95
N VAL A 133 -23.68 -2.87 18.21
CA VAL A 133 -23.55 -3.44 19.56
C VAL A 133 -22.52 -4.57 19.54
N ALA A 134 -21.55 -4.48 20.45
CA ALA A 134 -20.57 -5.51 20.71
C ALA A 134 -20.65 -5.99 22.16
N GLY A 135 -20.26 -7.24 22.40
CA GLY A 135 -19.98 -7.71 23.76
C GLY A 135 -18.75 -7.02 24.34
N VAL A 136 -18.73 -6.84 25.66
CA VAL A 136 -17.56 -6.25 26.34
C VAL A 136 -16.42 -7.27 26.42
N THR A 137 -15.25 -6.88 25.93
CA THR A 137 -14.04 -7.71 25.92
C THR A 137 -13.10 -7.30 27.06
N GLN A 138 -12.82 -8.22 27.99
CA GLN A 138 -11.91 -7.92 29.11
C GLN A 138 -10.47 -7.76 28.61
N GLY A 139 -9.77 -6.73 29.11
CA GLY A 139 -8.34 -6.48 28.84
C GLY A 139 -7.98 -5.90 27.46
N ARG A 140 -8.94 -5.81 26.52
CA ARG A 140 -8.70 -5.22 25.19
C ARG A 140 -9.91 -4.44 24.67
N LEU A 141 -9.68 -3.48 23.79
CA LEU A 141 -10.78 -2.86 23.03
C LEU A 141 -11.45 -3.88 22.11
N ALA A 142 -12.76 -3.76 21.97
CA ALA A 142 -13.52 -4.46 20.95
C ALA A 142 -13.11 -3.98 19.56
N THR A 143 -13.24 -4.83 18.56
CA THR A 143 -13.00 -4.52 17.14
C THR A 143 -14.27 -4.67 16.32
N LEU A 144 -14.21 -4.27 15.05
CA LEU A 144 -15.28 -4.50 14.07
C LEU A 144 -15.73 -5.97 13.94
N ASN A 145 -14.89 -6.94 14.33
CA ASN A 145 -15.27 -8.35 14.33
C ASN A 145 -16.05 -8.77 15.58
N ASP A 146 -16.00 -7.99 16.66
CA ASP A 146 -16.71 -8.26 17.90
C ASP A 146 -18.16 -7.72 17.88
N VAL A 147 -18.55 -6.96 16.85
CA VAL A 147 -19.91 -6.48 16.65
C VAL A 147 -20.86 -7.66 16.39
N GLU A 148 -21.94 -7.75 17.17
CA GLU A 148 -22.94 -8.83 17.10
C GLU A 148 -24.29 -8.38 16.57
N LEU A 149 -24.65 -7.11 16.77
CA LEU A 149 -25.91 -6.51 16.31
C LEU A 149 -25.64 -5.18 15.61
N GLY A 150 -26.39 -4.89 14.56
CA GLY A 150 -26.31 -3.64 13.80
C GLY A 150 -27.71 -3.14 13.43
N PHE A 151 -27.96 -1.85 13.66
CA PHE A 151 -29.25 -1.21 13.40
C PHE A 151 -29.03 0.14 12.72
N ILE A 152 -29.75 0.39 11.63
CA ILE A 152 -29.71 1.65 10.89
C ILE A 152 -31.14 2.07 10.56
N SER A 153 -31.54 3.29 10.93
CA SER A 153 -32.86 3.82 10.57
C SER A 153 -32.75 5.14 9.82
N ASN A 154 -33.28 5.19 8.60
CA ASN A 154 -33.46 6.44 7.87
C ASN A 154 -34.76 7.11 8.34
N PHE A 155 -34.62 8.22 9.06
CA PHE A 155 -35.75 8.92 9.66
C PHE A 155 -36.65 9.64 8.66
N ALA A 156 -36.17 9.91 7.44
CA ALA A 156 -36.95 10.62 6.43
C ALA A 156 -37.94 9.71 5.69
N ASN A 157 -37.57 8.44 5.44
CA ASN A 157 -38.38 7.51 4.64
C ASN A 157 -38.81 6.25 5.40
N GLY A 158 -38.37 6.07 6.64
CA GLY A 158 -38.77 4.92 7.47
C GLY A 158 -38.10 3.60 7.09
N ASN A 159 -37.08 3.60 6.23
CA ASN A 159 -36.27 2.39 6.01
C ASN A 159 -35.50 2.06 7.29
N PHE A 160 -35.72 0.86 7.82
CA PHE A 160 -35.05 0.33 8.98
C PHE A 160 -34.29 -0.96 8.62
N PHE A 161 -32.98 -0.90 8.70
CA PHE A 161 -32.09 -2.04 8.53
C PHE A 161 -31.69 -2.62 9.88
N GLU A 162 -31.66 -3.93 9.96
CA GLU A 162 -31.16 -4.66 11.12
C GLU A 162 -30.39 -5.91 10.69
N ALA A 163 -29.37 -6.27 11.47
CA ALA A 163 -28.62 -7.50 11.26
C ALA A 163 -28.15 -8.08 12.59
N GLU A 164 -28.18 -9.41 12.67
CA GLU A 164 -27.54 -10.18 13.75
C GLU A 164 -26.49 -11.10 13.13
N LYS A 165 -25.30 -11.09 13.73
CA LYS A 165 -24.17 -11.88 13.24
C LYS A 165 -24.51 -13.37 13.11
N GLY A 166 -24.37 -13.91 11.89
CA GLY A 166 -24.67 -15.28 11.52
C GLY A 166 -26.15 -15.59 11.28
N LYS A 167 -27.04 -14.59 11.28
CA LYS A 167 -28.49 -14.76 11.08
C LYS A 167 -29.01 -14.10 9.81
N GLY A 168 -28.30 -13.13 9.25
CA GLY A 168 -28.71 -12.36 8.08
C GLY A 168 -29.04 -10.91 8.40
N CYS A 169 -29.57 -10.24 7.38
CA CYS A 169 -29.93 -8.82 7.39
C CYS A 169 -31.36 -8.63 6.87
N TRP A 170 -32.09 -7.68 7.45
CA TRP A 170 -33.46 -7.32 7.09
C TRP A 170 -33.61 -5.83 6.84
N LEU A 171 -34.54 -5.47 5.96
CA LEU A 171 -35.05 -4.13 5.74
C LEU A 171 -36.56 -4.16 6.02
N ASN A 172 -37.03 -3.44 7.04
CA ASN A 172 -38.44 -3.40 7.42
C ASN A 172 -39.07 -4.81 7.61
N ASN A 173 -38.34 -5.72 8.27
CA ASN A 173 -38.68 -7.14 8.48
C ASN A 173 -38.58 -8.05 7.24
N GLU A 174 -38.22 -7.52 6.07
CA GLU A 174 -37.99 -8.33 4.86
C GLU A 174 -36.51 -8.63 4.70
N LYS A 175 -36.16 -9.89 4.46
CA LYS A 175 -34.75 -10.27 4.24
C LYS A 175 -34.24 -9.63 2.95
N VAL A 176 -33.04 -9.06 3.01
CA VAL A 176 -32.42 -8.42 1.84
C VAL A 176 -31.16 -9.15 1.39
N SER A 177 -30.81 -8.94 0.13
CA SER A 177 -29.56 -9.39 -0.48
C SER A 177 -29.02 -8.30 -1.41
N PRO A 178 -27.71 -8.19 -1.59
CA PRO A 178 -27.12 -7.33 -2.60
C PRO A 178 -27.58 -7.68 -4.02
N SER A 179 -27.34 -6.76 -4.95
CA SER A 179 -27.56 -7.02 -6.37
C SER A 179 -26.57 -8.05 -6.93
N ASN A 180 -26.83 -8.57 -8.14
CA ASN A 180 -25.96 -9.54 -8.81
C ASN A 180 -25.13 -8.91 -9.95
N THR A 181 -24.97 -7.58 -9.96
CA THR A 181 -24.17 -6.86 -10.97
C THR A 181 -22.70 -7.25 -10.87
N ILE A 182 -22.10 -7.67 -11.99
CA ILE A 182 -20.69 -8.13 -12.04
C ILE A 182 -19.78 -7.23 -12.87
N ASN A 183 -20.35 -6.46 -13.81
CA ASN A 183 -19.58 -5.58 -14.68
C ASN A 183 -19.51 -4.19 -14.07
N ILE A 184 -18.30 -3.64 -13.99
CA ILE A 184 -18.08 -2.29 -13.48
C ILE A 184 -18.83 -1.23 -14.30
N SER A 185 -18.96 -1.43 -15.62
CA SER A 185 -19.70 -0.57 -16.55
C SER A 185 -21.20 -0.49 -16.30
N ASP A 186 -21.76 -1.45 -15.57
CA ASP A 186 -23.20 -1.52 -15.26
C ASP A 186 -23.50 -1.00 -13.84
N MET A 187 -22.46 -0.75 -13.04
CA MET A 187 -22.51 -0.44 -11.62
C MET A 187 -23.14 0.93 -11.31
N THR A 188 -23.98 0.95 -10.28
CA THR A 188 -24.38 2.14 -9.52
C THR A 188 -23.43 2.31 -8.35
N LEU A 189 -22.60 3.34 -8.41
CA LEU A 189 -21.58 3.64 -7.39
C LEU A 189 -22.05 4.71 -6.42
N GLY A 190 -22.04 4.40 -5.12
CA GLY A 190 -22.04 5.38 -4.05
C GLY A 190 -20.63 5.80 -3.67
N GLY A 191 -20.46 6.95 -3.04
CA GLY A 191 -19.17 7.23 -2.42
C GLY A 191 -18.69 8.66 -2.33
N PHE A 192 -17.58 8.79 -1.64
CA PHE A 192 -16.89 10.06 -1.42
C PHE A 192 -15.42 9.93 -1.78
N THR A 193 -14.97 10.84 -2.65
CA THR A 193 -13.60 10.87 -3.16
C THR A 193 -12.87 12.09 -2.61
N LYS A 194 -11.54 12.01 -2.51
CA LYS A 194 -10.70 13.19 -2.30
C LYS A 194 -10.39 13.81 -3.65
N SER A 195 -10.43 15.14 -3.74
CA SER A 195 -10.04 15.88 -4.95
C SER A 195 -8.63 15.48 -5.38
N GLY A 196 -8.43 15.17 -6.66
CA GLY A 196 -7.10 14.89 -7.23
C GLY A 196 -6.62 13.44 -7.16
N THR A 197 -7.41 12.47 -6.70
CA THR A 197 -7.05 11.04 -6.81
C THR A 197 -7.43 10.49 -8.19
N SER A 198 -6.45 10.26 -9.06
CA SER A 198 -6.66 9.72 -10.41
C SER A 198 -7.37 8.36 -10.42
N GLN A 199 -7.13 7.52 -9.41
CA GLN A 199 -7.70 6.19 -9.30
C GLN A 199 -9.21 6.23 -9.01
N ALA A 200 -9.65 7.21 -8.20
CA ALA A 200 -11.07 7.43 -7.96
C ALA A 200 -11.78 7.89 -9.23
N SER A 201 -11.13 8.73 -10.04
CA SER A 201 -11.66 9.14 -11.35
C SER A 201 -11.91 7.93 -12.24
N LYS A 202 -10.93 7.02 -12.35
CA LYS A 202 -11.07 5.80 -13.17
C LYS A 202 -12.29 4.96 -12.77
N LEU A 203 -12.56 4.80 -11.47
CA LEU A 203 -13.75 4.09 -11.01
C LEU A 203 -15.04 4.79 -11.40
N VAL A 204 -15.08 6.12 -11.25
CA VAL A 204 -16.25 6.93 -11.62
C VAL A 204 -16.48 6.88 -13.13
N ASP A 205 -15.41 6.97 -13.92
CA ASP A 205 -15.44 6.93 -15.38
C ASP A 205 -15.92 5.56 -15.92
N ASN A 206 -15.65 4.48 -15.16
CA ASN A 206 -16.09 3.13 -15.49
C ASN A 206 -17.45 2.77 -14.90
N ALA A 207 -18.02 3.56 -13.98
CA ALA A 207 -19.33 3.27 -13.41
C ALA A 207 -20.45 3.78 -14.35
N ARG A 208 -21.56 3.05 -14.45
CA ARG A 208 -22.73 3.51 -15.21
C ARG A 208 -23.25 4.85 -14.70
N ARG A 209 -23.23 5.01 -13.38
CA ARG A 209 -23.71 6.19 -12.67
C ARG A 209 -23.12 6.24 -11.26
N MET A 210 -22.81 7.45 -10.81
CA MET A 210 -22.42 7.72 -9.43
C MET A 210 -23.50 8.54 -8.72
N ARG A 211 -23.73 8.27 -7.44
CA ARG A 211 -24.63 9.03 -6.56
C ARG A 211 -23.91 9.32 -5.25
N VAL A 212 -24.10 10.53 -4.71
CA VAL A 212 -23.55 10.93 -3.41
C VAL A 212 -24.67 11.56 -2.61
N LEU A 213 -25.13 10.86 -1.58
CA LEU A 213 -26.25 11.29 -0.73
C LEU A 213 -25.81 12.00 0.54
N GLY A 214 -24.52 11.89 0.92
CA GLY A 214 -24.00 12.58 2.09
C GLY A 214 -24.12 11.80 3.40
N SER A 215 -24.37 10.49 3.32
CA SER A 215 -24.47 9.59 4.48
C SER A 215 -23.78 8.26 4.15
N VAL A 216 -22.65 7.99 4.81
CA VAL A 216 -21.88 6.76 4.60
C VAL A 216 -22.69 5.55 5.08
N VAL A 217 -23.42 5.72 6.19
CA VAL A 217 -24.23 4.67 6.83
C VAL A 217 -25.34 4.19 5.90
N LEU A 218 -26.10 5.12 5.31
CA LEU A 218 -27.22 4.79 4.43
C LEU A 218 -26.77 4.25 3.08
N GLU A 219 -25.71 4.82 2.49
CA GLU A 219 -25.21 4.35 1.20
C GLU A 219 -24.64 2.92 1.26
N LEU A 220 -23.94 2.55 2.35
CA LEU A 220 -23.53 1.16 2.58
C LEU A 220 -24.74 0.21 2.74
N SER A 221 -25.77 0.65 3.46
CA SER A 221 -27.02 -0.12 3.62
C SER A 221 -27.77 -0.30 2.28
N TYR A 222 -27.60 0.63 1.35
CA TYR A 222 -28.12 0.50 -0.01
C TYR A 222 -27.36 -0.53 -0.85
N VAL A 223 -26.07 -0.77 -0.59
CA VAL A 223 -25.36 -1.92 -1.17
C VAL A 223 -25.94 -3.23 -0.63
N ALA A 224 -26.21 -3.31 0.69
CA ALA A 224 -26.78 -4.48 1.33
C ALA A 224 -28.17 -4.86 0.79
N SER A 225 -28.99 -3.87 0.42
CA SER A 225 -30.31 -4.06 -0.19
C SER A 225 -30.33 -4.11 -1.72
N GLY A 226 -29.17 -4.06 -2.37
CA GLY A 226 -29.07 -4.09 -3.83
C GLY A 226 -29.59 -2.84 -4.55
N LYS A 227 -29.84 -1.74 -3.82
CA LYS A 227 -30.18 -0.43 -4.39
C LYS A 227 -28.95 0.21 -5.04
N TYR A 228 -27.79 0.02 -4.41
CA TYR A 228 -26.47 0.36 -4.94
C TYR A 228 -25.74 -0.95 -5.24
N ASP A 229 -24.84 -0.91 -6.22
CA ASP A 229 -24.02 -2.06 -6.58
C ASP A 229 -22.67 -2.02 -5.83
N ALA A 230 -22.19 -0.81 -5.53
CA ALA A 230 -20.96 -0.60 -4.77
C ALA A 230 -20.95 0.76 -4.04
N PHE A 231 -20.02 0.88 -3.09
CA PHE A 231 -19.75 2.09 -2.33
C PHE A 231 -18.25 2.27 -2.08
N LEU A 232 -17.77 3.51 -2.09
CA LEU A 232 -16.37 3.85 -1.88
C LEU A 232 -16.21 5.11 -1.01
N ASP A 233 -15.43 5.06 0.07
CA ASP A 233 -14.98 6.28 0.77
C ASP A 233 -13.45 6.31 0.91
N LEU A 234 -12.81 7.15 0.10
CA LEU A 234 -11.35 7.35 0.09
C LEU A 234 -10.88 8.46 1.05
N ARG A 235 -11.81 9.18 1.68
CA ARG A 235 -11.44 10.25 2.62
C ARG A 235 -10.93 9.67 3.95
N GLY A 236 -11.44 8.48 4.30
CA GLY A 236 -11.25 7.82 5.58
C GLY A 236 -12.45 8.11 6.49
N SER A 237 -13.43 7.19 6.52
CA SER A 237 -14.63 7.27 7.36
C SER A 237 -14.31 6.86 8.79
N ARG A 238 -15.04 7.40 9.77
CA ARG A 238 -14.88 7.00 11.18
C ARG A 238 -15.43 5.60 11.38
N ILE A 239 -14.88 4.85 12.33
CA ILE A 239 -15.39 3.50 12.62
C ILE A 239 -16.84 3.51 13.13
N ILE A 240 -17.27 4.60 13.76
CA ILE A 240 -18.65 4.81 14.22
C ILE A 240 -19.64 4.69 13.04
N ASP A 241 -19.34 5.35 11.93
CA ASP A 241 -20.17 5.38 10.70
C ASP A 241 -20.18 4.02 9.97
N ILE A 242 -19.20 3.16 10.25
CA ILE A 242 -18.97 1.90 9.51
C ILE A 242 -19.44 0.68 10.28
N ALA A 243 -19.39 0.66 11.61
CA ALA A 243 -19.54 -0.58 12.38
C ALA A 243 -20.88 -1.30 12.15
N ALA A 244 -22.01 -0.58 12.20
CA ALA A 244 -23.33 -1.17 11.96
C ALA A 244 -23.48 -1.59 10.49
N SER A 245 -23.10 -0.69 9.58
CA SER A 245 -23.18 -0.86 8.13
C SER A 245 -22.35 -2.04 7.62
N LYS A 246 -21.17 -2.28 8.21
CA LYS A 246 -20.31 -3.43 7.92
C LYS A 246 -21.05 -4.73 8.21
N LEU A 247 -21.60 -4.87 9.41
CA LEU A 247 -22.32 -6.09 9.80
C LEU A 247 -23.54 -6.29 8.89
N ILE A 248 -24.32 -5.23 8.66
CA ILE A 248 -25.49 -5.24 7.78
C ILE A 248 -25.11 -5.73 6.37
N LEU A 249 -24.02 -5.21 5.79
CA LEU A 249 -23.58 -5.61 4.46
C LEU A 249 -23.03 -7.04 4.41
N GLU A 250 -22.22 -7.45 5.39
CA GLU A 250 -21.66 -8.81 5.47
C GLU A 250 -22.77 -9.86 5.64
N GLU A 251 -23.75 -9.60 6.51
CA GLU A 251 -24.89 -10.50 6.76
C GLU A 251 -25.87 -10.57 5.58
N ALA A 252 -25.95 -9.51 4.76
CA ALA A 252 -26.68 -9.55 3.50
C ALA A 252 -25.94 -10.37 2.42
N GLY A 253 -24.64 -10.64 2.60
CA GLY A 253 -23.78 -11.37 1.66
C GLY A 253 -22.90 -10.49 0.77
N GLY A 254 -22.86 -9.18 1.04
CA GLY A 254 -21.96 -8.25 0.38
C GLY A 254 -20.55 -8.28 0.97
N ILE A 255 -19.67 -7.44 0.42
CA ILE A 255 -18.26 -7.42 0.79
C ILE A 255 -17.85 -6.00 1.13
N ILE A 256 -17.04 -5.87 2.16
CA ILE A 256 -16.48 -4.62 2.63
C ILE A 256 -15.03 -4.82 3.10
N THR A 257 -14.12 -4.03 2.55
CA THR A 257 -12.69 -4.12 2.82
C THR A 257 -12.05 -2.72 2.83
N ASN A 258 -10.75 -2.66 3.12
CA ASN A 258 -9.97 -1.46 2.82
C ASN A 258 -9.62 -1.38 1.32
N LYS A 259 -8.99 -0.28 0.89
CA LYS A 259 -8.59 -0.12 -0.52
C LYS A 259 -7.66 -1.20 -1.08
N TYR A 260 -7.05 -2.04 -0.24
CA TYR A 260 -6.17 -3.14 -0.63
C TYR A 260 -6.88 -4.51 -0.61
N GLY A 261 -8.20 -4.55 -0.43
CA GLY A 261 -8.95 -5.80 -0.35
C GLY A 261 -8.84 -6.53 1.00
N GLN A 262 -8.21 -5.92 2.02
CA GLN A 262 -8.05 -6.54 3.33
C GLN A 262 -9.28 -6.31 4.20
N LYS A 263 -9.67 -7.33 4.97
CA LYS A 263 -10.81 -7.24 5.89
C LYS A 263 -10.62 -6.11 6.91
N LEU A 264 -11.70 -5.38 7.17
CA LEU A 264 -11.71 -4.35 8.19
C LEU A 264 -11.82 -4.98 9.59
N ASN A 265 -10.86 -4.69 10.46
CA ASN A 265 -10.86 -5.15 11.85
C ASN A 265 -10.33 -4.06 12.83
N ASN A 266 -10.60 -2.80 12.51
CA ASN A 266 -10.24 -1.66 13.34
C ASN A 266 -10.89 -1.74 14.74
N THR A 267 -10.28 -1.07 15.71
CA THR A 267 -10.84 -0.96 17.07
C THR A 267 -12.08 -0.06 17.09
N LEU A 268 -13.04 -0.38 17.94
CA LEU A 268 -14.25 0.43 18.14
C LEU A 268 -13.89 1.65 19.01
N SER A 269 -13.37 2.69 18.37
CA SER A 269 -12.88 3.93 18.99
C SER A 269 -13.29 5.15 18.18
N ILE A 270 -13.48 6.30 18.87
CA ILE A 270 -13.78 7.60 18.24
C ILE A 270 -12.63 8.14 17.37
N TYR A 271 -11.40 7.68 17.62
CA TYR A 271 -10.22 8.18 16.92
C TYR A 271 -9.88 7.37 15.66
N GLU A 272 -10.49 6.19 15.51
CA GLU A 272 -10.16 5.31 14.40
C GLU A 272 -10.88 5.69 13.11
N LYS A 273 -10.13 5.61 12.00
CA LYS A 273 -10.62 5.90 10.65
C LYS A 273 -10.12 4.86 9.68
N THR A 274 -10.94 4.56 8.67
CA THR A 274 -10.55 3.62 7.63
C THR A 274 -11.09 4.02 6.27
N ILE A 275 -10.34 3.67 5.22
CA ILE A 275 -10.82 3.75 3.85
C ILE A 275 -11.69 2.53 3.61
N VAL A 276 -12.85 2.73 2.98
CA VAL A 276 -13.84 1.68 2.78
C VAL A 276 -14.09 1.48 1.31
N VAL A 277 -14.01 0.21 0.87
CA VAL A 277 -14.48 -0.25 -0.44
C VAL A 277 -15.50 -1.34 -0.17
N ALA A 278 -16.70 -1.16 -0.70
CA ALA A 278 -17.79 -2.10 -0.55
C ALA A 278 -18.41 -2.43 -1.91
N ALA A 279 -18.78 -3.69 -2.11
CA ALA A 279 -19.48 -4.12 -3.31
C ALA A 279 -20.47 -5.24 -3.00
N ASN A 280 -21.41 -5.41 -3.91
CA ASN A 280 -22.45 -6.44 -3.85
C ASN A 280 -21.90 -7.88 -3.87
N ASN A 281 -20.77 -8.14 -4.54
CA ASN A 281 -20.17 -9.47 -4.68
C ASN A 281 -18.65 -9.43 -4.89
N LYS A 282 -18.00 -10.61 -4.82
CA LYS A 282 -16.52 -10.77 -4.92
C LYS A 282 -15.95 -10.29 -6.25
N ILE A 283 -16.69 -10.49 -7.33
CA ILE A 283 -16.22 -10.20 -8.69
C ILE A 283 -16.14 -8.69 -8.87
N LEU A 284 -17.23 -7.98 -8.59
CA LEU A 284 -17.27 -6.52 -8.68
C LEU A 284 -16.29 -5.88 -7.69
N HIS A 285 -16.22 -6.41 -6.46
CA HIS A 285 -15.26 -5.96 -5.46
C HIS A 285 -13.81 -6.05 -5.96
N LYS A 286 -13.41 -7.19 -6.56
CA LYS A 286 -12.06 -7.38 -7.09
C LYS A 286 -11.74 -6.36 -8.19
N GLN A 287 -12.66 -6.19 -9.16
CA GLN A 287 -12.51 -5.17 -10.22
C GLN A 287 -12.31 -3.76 -9.64
N MET A 288 -12.99 -3.43 -8.54
CA MET A 288 -12.82 -2.13 -7.90
C MET A 288 -11.46 -1.97 -7.22
N ILE A 289 -11.00 -2.99 -6.48
CA ILE A 289 -9.67 -2.99 -5.84
C ILE A 289 -8.56 -2.90 -6.87
N ASP A 290 -8.74 -3.59 -7.99
CA ASP A 290 -7.84 -3.58 -9.14
C ASP A 290 -7.68 -2.14 -9.68
N ILE A 291 -8.79 -1.46 -10.00
CA ILE A 291 -8.75 -0.06 -10.47
C ILE A 291 -8.17 0.90 -9.41
N LEU A 292 -8.51 0.72 -8.12
CA LEU A 292 -8.10 1.64 -7.05
C LEU A 292 -6.61 1.62 -6.74
N ASN A 293 -5.95 0.47 -6.91
CA ASN A 293 -4.52 0.36 -6.62
C ASN A 293 -3.65 0.60 -7.86
N ASP A 294 -4.25 1.04 -8.97
CA ASP A 294 -3.61 0.95 -10.30
C ASP A 294 -3.10 -0.48 -10.59
N ASN A 295 -3.69 -1.47 -9.90
CA ASN A 295 -3.68 -2.87 -10.25
C ASN A 295 -4.71 -3.04 -11.38
N GLN A 296 -4.55 -2.30 -12.48
CA GLN A 296 -4.77 -2.99 -13.75
C GLN A 296 -3.82 -4.16 -13.66
N THR A 297 -4.34 -5.31 -13.24
CA THR A 297 -3.71 -6.58 -13.50
C THR A 297 -3.82 -6.67 -15.00
N ASP A 298 -2.89 -6.00 -15.68
CA ASP A 298 -2.49 -6.35 -17.02
C ASP A 298 -2.36 -7.85 -16.93
N ILE A 299 -3.21 -8.58 -17.65
CA ILE A 299 -3.01 -10.01 -17.80
C ILE A 299 -1.59 -10.09 -18.34
N ILE A 300 -0.64 -10.53 -17.52
CA ILE A 300 0.78 -10.57 -17.88
C ILE A 300 0.95 -11.62 -18.96
N GLY A 301 0.66 -11.27 -20.21
CA GLY A 301 0.61 -12.19 -21.34
C GLY A 301 2.01 -12.49 -21.85
N LYS A 302 2.84 -11.45 -21.95
CA LYS A 302 4.19 -11.52 -22.51
C LYS A 302 5.24 -11.12 -21.48
N ILE A 303 6.23 -11.99 -21.26
CA ILE A 303 7.24 -11.82 -20.22
C ILE A 303 8.64 -11.89 -20.82
N GLY A 304 9.47 -10.91 -20.49
CA GLY A 304 10.89 -10.91 -20.81
C GLY A 304 11.71 -11.65 -19.76
N VAL A 305 12.68 -12.48 -20.15
CA VAL A 305 13.60 -13.16 -19.23
C VAL A 305 15.04 -12.76 -19.52
N ILE A 306 15.72 -12.32 -18.47
CA ILE A 306 17.10 -11.82 -18.49
C ILE A 306 17.85 -12.53 -17.38
N SER A 307 19.08 -12.94 -17.63
CA SER A 307 19.88 -13.61 -16.61
C SER A 307 21.33 -13.14 -16.63
N ARG A 308 22.01 -13.37 -15.51
CA ARG A 308 23.45 -13.24 -15.39
C ARG A 308 24.14 -14.33 -16.23
N ILE A 309 24.90 -13.93 -17.25
CA ILE A 309 25.43 -14.84 -18.28
C ILE A 309 26.85 -15.39 -18.00
N ASP A 310 27.57 -14.86 -17.00
CA ASP A 310 28.92 -15.31 -16.64
C ASP A 310 28.91 -16.53 -15.69
N GLN A 311 27.73 -16.99 -15.24
CA GLN A 311 27.58 -18.09 -14.30
C GLN A 311 26.56 -19.12 -14.79
N LYS A 312 26.88 -20.41 -14.67
CA LYS A 312 26.01 -21.50 -15.15
C LYS A 312 24.72 -21.67 -14.32
N ARG A 313 24.77 -21.41 -13.00
CA ARG A 313 23.60 -21.51 -12.10
C ARG A 313 22.45 -20.57 -12.53
N PRO A 314 22.64 -19.24 -12.69
CA PRO A 314 21.58 -18.35 -13.17
C PRO A 314 21.04 -18.70 -14.56
N ILE A 315 21.89 -19.24 -15.45
CA ILE A 315 21.49 -19.65 -16.80
C ILE A 315 20.54 -20.85 -16.74
N LEU A 316 20.88 -21.90 -15.97
CA LEU A 316 20.03 -23.09 -15.82
C LEU A 316 18.71 -22.76 -15.14
N LEU A 317 18.73 -21.93 -14.10
CA LEU A 317 17.50 -21.51 -13.42
C LEU A 317 16.63 -20.63 -14.32
N ALA A 318 17.22 -19.80 -15.19
CA ALA A 318 16.47 -19.07 -16.21
C ALA A 318 15.76 -20.02 -17.18
N ALA A 319 16.38 -21.15 -17.55
CA ALA A 319 15.74 -22.18 -18.36
C ALA A 319 14.47 -22.73 -17.69
N LYS A 320 14.54 -22.99 -16.38
CA LYS A 320 13.38 -23.43 -15.59
C LYS A 320 12.29 -22.38 -15.44
N VAL A 321 12.66 -21.11 -15.27
CA VAL A 321 11.70 -20.00 -15.30
C VAL A 321 11.01 -19.92 -16.66
N ILE A 322 11.76 -20.02 -17.76
CA ILE A 322 11.21 -19.99 -19.13
C ILE A 322 10.23 -21.15 -19.33
N GLU A 323 10.60 -22.38 -18.94
CA GLU A 323 9.72 -23.55 -18.98
C GLU A 323 8.42 -23.33 -18.20
N TYR A 324 8.52 -22.84 -16.96
CA TYR A 324 7.36 -22.57 -16.11
C TYR A 324 6.42 -21.52 -16.72
N LEU A 325 6.97 -20.44 -17.29
CA LEU A 325 6.16 -19.39 -17.91
C LEU A 325 5.44 -19.88 -19.17
N LEU A 326 6.12 -20.67 -20.02
CA LEU A 326 5.53 -21.28 -21.21
C LEU A 326 4.42 -22.27 -20.87
N THR A 327 4.67 -23.17 -19.89
CA THR A 327 3.67 -24.14 -19.42
C THR A 327 2.47 -23.49 -18.74
N SER A 328 2.66 -22.31 -18.15
CA SER A 328 1.60 -21.44 -17.61
C SER A 328 0.85 -20.64 -18.68
N GLY A 329 1.10 -20.88 -19.96
CA GLY A 329 0.38 -20.28 -21.10
C GLY A 329 0.79 -18.85 -21.41
N ARG A 330 2.01 -18.41 -21.04
CA ARG A 330 2.51 -17.06 -21.30
C ARG A 330 3.46 -17.03 -22.50
N GLU A 331 3.46 -15.93 -23.23
CA GLU A 331 4.48 -15.65 -24.25
C GLU A 331 5.77 -15.24 -23.55
N VAL A 332 6.91 -15.76 -24.01
CA VAL A 332 8.22 -15.50 -23.40
C VAL A 332 9.18 -14.96 -24.45
N ILE A 333 9.84 -13.84 -24.14
CA ILE A 333 10.99 -13.33 -24.89
C ILE A 333 12.22 -13.38 -24.01
N ILE A 334 13.39 -13.62 -24.59
CA ILE A 334 14.64 -13.79 -23.84
C ILE A 334 15.76 -12.94 -24.43
N GLU A 335 16.68 -12.49 -23.58
CA GLU A 335 17.84 -11.74 -24.07
C GLU A 335 18.71 -12.62 -24.99
N LYS A 336 19.14 -12.08 -26.14
CA LYS A 336 20.02 -12.80 -27.10
C LYS A 336 21.22 -13.50 -26.46
N GLN A 337 21.91 -12.86 -25.51
CA GLN A 337 23.07 -13.46 -24.85
C GLN A 337 22.67 -14.68 -23.99
N LEU A 338 21.51 -14.62 -23.33
CA LEU A 338 20.97 -15.74 -22.58
C LEU A 338 20.55 -16.88 -23.52
N ALA A 339 19.88 -16.58 -24.63
CA ALA A 339 19.52 -17.57 -25.65
C ALA A 339 20.76 -18.32 -26.17
N TYR A 340 21.81 -17.59 -26.51
CA TYR A 340 23.07 -18.16 -26.98
C TYR A 340 23.71 -19.08 -25.94
N GLU A 341 23.80 -18.66 -24.67
CA GLU A 341 24.38 -19.50 -23.62
C GLU A 341 23.51 -20.73 -23.29
N LEU A 342 22.19 -20.64 -23.40
CA LEU A 342 21.29 -21.79 -23.21
C LEU A 342 21.47 -22.84 -24.32
N VAL A 343 21.55 -22.41 -25.59
CA VAL A 343 21.83 -23.32 -26.72
C VAL A 343 23.19 -23.99 -26.55
N LYS A 344 24.22 -23.20 -26.23
CA LYS A 344 25.57 -23.72 -25.97
C LYS A 344 25.62 -24.69 -24.79
N LEU A 345 24.82 -24.45 -23.74
CA LEU A 345 24.77 -25.30 -22.56
C LEU A 345 24.05 -26.63 -22.86
N LYS A 346 23.02 -26.60 -23.70
CA LYS A 346 22.32 -27.80 -24.18
C LYS A 346 23.23 -28.75 -24.99
N GLU A 347 24.13 -28.18 -25.79
CA GLU A 347 25.09 -28.95 -26.61
C GLU A 347 26.33 -29.41 -25.82
N ASN A 348 26.44 -29.04 -24.53
CA ASN A 348 27.62 -29.34 -23.73
C ASN A 348 27.61 -30.82 -23.29
N PRO A 349 28.64 -31.63 -23.62
CA PRO A 349 28.71 -33.03 -23.22
C PRO A 349 28.77 -33.23 -21.70
N ASP A 350 29.22 -32.23 -20.94
CA ASP A 350 29.36 -32.29 -19.48
C ASP A 350 28.12 -31.74 -18.73
N LEU A 351 26.99 -31.52 -19.42
CA LEU A 351 25.81 -30.87 -18.84
C LEU A 351 25.32 -31.54 -17.54
N ASP A 352 25.20 -32.87 -17.53
CA ASP A 352 24.75 -33.61 -16.34
C ASP A 352 25.69 -33.42 -15.15
N SER A 353 27.00 -33.40 -15.41
CA SER A 353 28.02 -33.15 -14.39
C SER A 353 27.95 -31.72 -13.86
N ILE A 354 27.67 -30.74 -14.73
CA ILE A 354 27.48 -29.34 -14.35
C ILE A 354 26.24 -29.20 -13.46
N ILE A 355 25.12 -29.84 -13.83
CA ILE A 355 23.88 -29.80 -13.05
C ILE A 355 24.11 -30.43 -11.67
N LEU A 356 24.70 -31.62 -11.60
CA LEU A 356 25.01 -32.30 -10.34
C LEU A 356 25.86 -31.41 -9.42
N LYS A 357 26.93 -30.83 -9.95
CA LYS A 357 27.79 -29.92 -9.17
C LYS A 357 27.03 -28.70 -8.66
N ILE A 358 26.15 -28.11 -9.45
CA ILE A 358 25.35 -26.95 -9.01
C ILE A 358 24.38 -27.36 -7.89
N LYS A 359 23.76 -28.54 -7.97
CA LYS A 359 22.89 -29.05 -6.91
C LYS A 359 23.65 -29.29 -5.61
N GLU A 360 24.90 -29.77 -5.69
CA GLU A 360 25.78 -29.95 -4.54
C GLU A 360 26.23 -28.61 -3.92
N ASP A 361 26.68 -27.67 -4.76
CA ASP A 361 27.16 -26.36 -4.31
C ASP A 361 26.02 -25.47 -3.78
N TYR A 362 24.78 -25.68 -4.25
CA TYR A 362 23.61 -24.86 -3.94
C TYR A 362 22.34 -25.71 -3.73
N PRO A 363 22.16 -26.27 -2.51
CA PRO A 363 21.05 -27.17 -2.18
C PRO A 363 19.66 -26.59 -2.48
N GLU A 364 19.48 -25.27 -2.37
CA GLU A 364 18.22 -24.57 -2.67
C GLU A 364 17.82 -24.64 -4.16
N THR A 365 18.73 -25.05 -5.04
CA THR A 365 18.46 -25.27 -6.46
C THR A 365 18.20 -26.73 -6.81
N ALA A 366 18.39 -27.66 -5.87
CA ALA A 366 18.37 -29.09 -6.15
C ALA A 366 17.05 -29.56 -6.74
N GLU A 367 15.95 -29.32 -6.02
CA GLU A 367 14.59 -29.68 -6.47
C GLU A 367 14.18 -28.89 -7.73
N LEU A 368 14.59 -27.63 -7.83
CA LEU A 368 14.22 -26.78 -8.97
C LEU A 368 14.85 -27.25 -10.28
N LEU A 369 16.05 -27.82 -10.21
CA LEU A 369 16.80 -28.34 -11.35
C LEU A 369 16.54 -29.83 -11.59
N ASP A 370 15.62 -30.47 -10.85
CA ASP A 370 15.11 -31.78 -11.24
C ASP A 370 14.31 -31.67 -12.54
N ASP A 371 14.47 -32.68 -13.41
CA ASP A 371 13.80 -32.77 -14.71
C ASP A 371 13.94 -31.52 -15.60
N ILE A 372 15.12 -30.89 -15.65
CA ILE A 372 15.35 -29.71 -16.49
C ILE A 372 15.13 -29.96 -17.97
N ASN A 373 14.22 -29.18 -18.56
CA ASN A 373 13.89 -29.27 -19.97
C ASN A 373 14.64 -28.20 -20.78
N LEU A 374 15.69 -28.61 -21.48
CA LEU A 374 16.40 -27.75 -22.43
C LEU A 374 15.94 -27.96 -23.89
N ASN A 375 14.84 -28.68 -24.12
CA ASN A 375 14.31 -28.94 -25.47
C ASN A 375 13.45 -27.80 -26.05
N ILE A 376 13.55 -26.61 -25.47
CA ILE A 376 12.91 -25.39 -25.97
C ILE A 376 13.81 -24.79 -27.07
N ASP A 377 13.20 -24.27 -28.15
CA ASP A 377 13.93 -23.54 -29.19
C ASP A 377 14.17 -22.08 -28.76
N TYR A 378 15.18 -21.88 -27.92
CA TYR A 378 15.56 -20.57 -27.37
C TYR A 378 15.90 -19.54 -28.46
N SER A 379 16.30 -19.98 -29.66
CA SER A 379 16.64 -19.07 -30.76
C SER A 379 15.41 -18.32 -31.28
N GLN A 380 14.23 -18.95 -31.23
CA GLN A 380 12.97 -18.32 -31.65
C GLN A 380 12.40 -17.33 -30.64
N LEU A 381 12.82 -17.43 -29.36
CA LEU A 381 12.38 -16.54 -28.29
C LEU A 381 13.27 -15.29 -28.14
N CYS A 382 14.36 -15.19 -28.89
CA CYS A 382 15.41 -14.21 -28.60
C CYS A 382 15.15 -12.82 -29.18
N GLU A 383 15.31 -11.78 -28.36
CA GLU A 383 15.19 -10.37 -28.74
C GLU A 383 16.33 -9.53 -28.15
N ASN A 384 16.60 -8.35 -28.73
CA ASN A 384 17.52 -7.39 -28.09
C ASN A 384 16.80 -6.70 -26.92
N LEU A 385 17.52 -6.39 -25.84
CA LEU A 385 16.94 -5.71 -24.67
C LEU A 385 16.23 -4.39 -24.98
N PHE A 386 16.72 -3.63 -25.96
CA PHE A 386 16.11 -2.35 -26.37
C PHE A 386 14.84 -2.53 -27.21
N ASP A 387 14.65 -3.71 -27.79
CA ASP A 387 13.47 -4.08 -28.58
C ASP A 387 12.39 -4.74 -27.72
N PHE A 388 12.70 -5.09 -26.46
CA PHE A 388 11.76 -5.76 -25.56
C PHE A 388 10.42 -5.02 -25.51
N ASP A 389 9.37 -5.77 -25.81
CA ASP A 389 7.98 -5.35 -25.70
C ASP A 389 7.23 -6.43 -24.92
N CYS A 390 7.16 -6.24 -23.61
CA CYS A 390 6.58 -7.21 -22.68
C CYS A 390 5.90 -6.48 -21.51
N ASP A 391 4.99 -7.19 -20.85
CA ASP A 391 4.23 -6.67 -19.70
C ASP A 391 5.08 -6.61 -18.44
N MET A 392 6.19 -7.38 -18.41
CA MET A 392 7.10 -7.54 -17.29
C MET A 392 8.42 -8.14 -17.75
N ALA A 393 9.51 -7.83 -17.04
CA ALA A 393 10.80 -8.50 -17.17
C ALA A 393 11.17 -9.24 -15.86
N VAL A 394 11.46 -10.54 -15.97
CA VAL A 394 12.08 -11.35 -14.91
C VAL A 394 13.59 -11.32 -15.08
N ILE A 395 14.29 -10.91 -14.02
CA ILE A 395 15.75 -10.75 -14.03
C ILE A 395 16.37 -11.67 -12.99
N LEU A 396 17.16 -12.64 -13.44
CA LEU A 396 17.89 -13.57 -12.59
C LEU A 396 19.34 -13.08 -12.41
N GLY A 397 19.70 -12.61 -11.22
CA GLY A 397 21.01 -12.02 -10.98
C GLY A 397 21.08 -11.22 -9.70
N GLY A 398 22.07 -10.33 -9.60
CA GLY A 398 22.15 -9.33 -8.53
C GLY A 398 21.72 -7.94 -9.00
N ASP A 399 21.88 -6.94 -8.13
CA ASP A 399 21.54 -5.54 -8.42
C ASP A 399 22.23 -5.02 -9.70
N GLY A 400 23.49 -5.40 -9.96
CA GLY A 400 24.21 -5.01 -11.19
C GLY A 400 23.59 -5.56 -12.48
N THR A 401 23.10 -6.80 -12.46
CA THR A 401 22.38 -7.40 -13.61
C THR A 401 21.08 -6.64 -13.87
N LEU A 402 20.39 -6.25 -12.79
CA LEU A 402 19.14 -5.49 -12.84
C LEU A 402 19.36 -4.09 -13.42
N LEU A 403 20.36 -3.35 -12.92
CA LEU A 403 20.72 -2.02 -13.42
C LEU A 403 21.09 -2.06 -14.91
N ARG A 404 21.91 -3.05 -15.32
CA ARG A 404 22.27 -3.26 -16.73
C ARG A 404 21.03 -3.45 -17.60
N ALA A 405 20.08 -4.28 -17.17
CA ALA A 405 18.86 -4.53 -17.91
C ALA A 405 17.99 -3.25 -17.97
N GLN A 406 17.77 -2.59 -16.83
CA GLN A 406 16.98 -1.36 -16.72
C GLN A 406 17.51 -0.25 -17.64
N SER A 407 18.84 -0.11 -17.74
CA SER A 407 19.48 0.91 -18.59
C SER A 407 19.25 0.71 -20.09
N LYS A 408 18.92 -0.52 -20.52
CA LYS A 408 18.77 -0.90 -21.93
C LYS A 408 17.32 -1.11 -22.35
N MET A 409 16.46 -1.53 -21.41
CA MET A 409 15.03 -1.74 -21.66
C MET A 409 14.25 -0.41 -21.61
N LYS A 410 13.04 -0.43 -22.14
CA LYS A 410 12.07 0.65 -21.94
C LYS A 410 11.82 0.83 -20.42
N PRO A 411 12.00 2.04 -19.85
CA PRO A 411 11.86 2.27 -18.41
C PRO A 411 10.49 1.88 -17.81
N GLU A 412 9.46 1.89 -18.65
CA GLU A 412 8.08 1.58 -18.28
C GLU A 412 7.83 0.09 -18.01
N ILE A 413 8.69 -0.80 -18.51
CA ILE A 413 8.57 -2.25 -18.30
C ILE A 413 8.86 -2.57 -16.83
N PRO A 414 7.88 -3.11 -16.07
CA PRO A 414 8.09 -3.49 -14.67
C PRO A 414 9.08 -4.65 -14.51
N ILE A 415 9.91 -4.57 -13.49
CA ILE A 415 11.00 -5.52 -13.24
C ILE A 415 10.72 -6.38 -12.01
N PHE A 416 10.87 -7.69 -12.14
CA PHE A 416 10.91 -8.63 -11.03
C PHE A 416 12.30 -9.27 -10.93
N GLY A 417 13.02 -8.99 -9.85
CA GLY A 417 14.38 -9.48 -9.66
C GLY A 417 14.43 -10.73 -8.79
N ILE A 418 15.11 -11.77 -9.25
CA ILE A 418 15.40 -12.99 -8.49
C ILE A 418 16.89 -12.96 -8.14
N ASN A 419 17.18 -12.91 -6.84
CA ASN A 419 18.56 -12.83 -6.34
C ASN A 419 19.31 -14.15 -6.57
N MET A 420 20.48 -14.07 -7.19
CA MET A 420 21.36 -15.22 -7.48
C MET A 420 22.70 -15.18 -6.73
N GLY A 421 22.82 -14.33 -5.70
CA GLY A 421 24.05 -14.19 -4.91
C GLY A 421 23.76 -13.62 -3.53
N THR A 422 24.62 -12.72 -3.04
CA THR A 422 24.39 -12.01 -1.78
C THR A 422 23.13 -11.17 -1.84
N VAL A 423 22.40 -11.05 -0.73
CA VAL A 423 21.19 -10.21 -0.60
C VAL A 423 21.41 -8.84 -1.25
N GLY A 424 20.62 -8.48 -2.26
CA GLY A 424 20.64 -7.17 -2.94
C GLY A 424 19.55 -6.23 -2.40
N PHE A 425 19.61 -4.92 -2.69
CA PHE A 425 18.53 -4.00 -2.31
C PHE A 425 17.40 -3.96 -3.35
N LEU A 426 17.67 -4.35 -4.59
CA LEU A 426 16.72 -4.23 -5.70
C LEU A 426 16.00 -5.55 -6.02
N THR A 427 16.69 -6.69 -5.95
CA THR A 427 16.14 -8.04 -6.18
C THR A 427 15.08 -8.43 -5.15
N GLU A 428 13.94 -9.00 -5.53
CA GLU A 428 12.76 -9.19 -4.66
C GLU A 428 12.72 -10.52 -3.89
N ILE A 429 13.31 -11.58 -4.42
CA ILE A 429 13.20 -12.89 -3.78
C ILE A 429 14.50 -13.68 -3.88
N GLU A 430 14.66 -14.62 -2.96
CA GLU A 430 15.64 -15.68 -3.07
C GLU A 430 15.14 -16.81 -3.97
N VAL A 431 16.09 -17.61 -4.46
CA VAL A 431 15.82 -18.69 -5.42
C VAL A 431 14.71 -19.65 -4.95
N ALA A 432 14.69 -20.00 -3.66
CA ALA A 432 13.73 -20.94 -3.08
C ALA A 432 12.26 -20.52 -3.26
N HIS A 433 11.98 -19.22 -3.36
CA HIS A 433 10.61 -18.68 -3.45
C HIS A 433 10.21 -18.26 -4.88
N THR A 434 11.01 -18.64 -5.88
CA THR A 434 10.82 -18.23 -7.29
C THR A 434 9.45 -18.54 -7.83
N PHE A 435 9.03 -19.81 -7.76
CA PHE A 435 7.81 -20.26 -8.42
C PHE A 435 6.54 -19.88 -7.66
N ASP A 436 6.60 -19.80 -6.34
CA ASP A 436 5.51 -19.27 -5.53
C ASP A 436 5.22 -17.81 -5.87
N ALA A 437 6.28 -16.98 -5.90
CA ALA A 437 6.14 -15.57 -6.24
C ALA A 437 5.69 -15.37 -7.69
N LEU A 438 6.23 -16.13 -8.65
CA LEU A 438 5.76 -16.07 -10.04
C LEU A 438 4.29 -16.48 -10.15
N ASN A 439 3.85 -17.54 -9.45
CA ASN A 439 2.45 -17.94 -9.41
C ASN A 439 1.53 -16.82 -8.90
N ASP A 440 1.93 -16.14 -7.82
CA ASP A 440 1.16 -15.03 -7.24
C ASP A 440 1.11 -13.83 -8.20
N ILE A 441 2.25 -13.48 -8.81
CA ILE A 441 2.33 -12.43 -9.84
C ILE A 441 1.41 -12.74 -11.02
N LEU A 442 1.42 -13.98 -11.52
CA LEU A 442 0.60 -14.41 -12.65
C LEU A 442 -0.90 -14.44 -12.34
N LYS A 443 -1.30 -14.53 -11.06
CA LYS A 443 -2.68 -14.40 -10.56
C LYS A 443 -3.11 -12.95 -10.34
N GLY A 444 -2.16 -12.02 -10.43
CA GLY A 444 -2.37 -10.60 -10.17
C GLY A 444 -2.11 -10.17 -8.73
N ASP A 445 -1.59 -11.06 -7.89
CA ASP A 445 -1.30 -10.81 -6.47
C ASP A 445 0.08 -10.15 -6.31
N TYR A 446 0.25 -8.97 -6.90
CA TYR A 446 1.45 -8.16 -6.82
C TYR A 446 1.13 -6.66 -6.79
N TYR A 447 2.14 -5.83 -6.51
CA TYR A 447 2.04 -4.39 -6.70
C TYR A 447 3.29 -3.83 -7.40
N LYS A 448 3.12 -2.70 -8.11
CA LYS A 448 4.21 -1.98 -8.77
C LYS A 448 4.79 -0.93 -7.81
N GLU A 449 6.02 -1.15 -7.33
CA GLU A 449 6.78 -0.16 -6.58
C GLU A 449 7.50 0.79 -7.55
N LYS A 450 7.15 2.07 -7.46
CA LYS A 450 7.74 3.14 -8.25
C LYS A 450 9.10 3.57 -7.68
N ARG A 451 10.11 3.72 -8.54
CA ARG A 451 11.45 4.21 -8.20
C ARG A 451 11.85 5.39 -9.08
N THR A 452 12.20 6.50 -8.43
CA THR A 452 12.69 7.71 -9.11
C THR A 452 13.99 7.44 -9.84
N ARG A 453 14.15 8.04 -11.03
CA ARG A 453 15.38 8.01 -11.81
C ARG A 453 15.94 9.43 -11.97
N LEU A 454 17.26 9.51 -12.11
CA LEU A 454 17.99 10.72 -12.40
C LEU A 454 18.22 10.84 -13.91
N VAL A 455 18.03 12.03 -14.47
CA VAL A 455 18.49 12.41 -15.81
C VAL A 455 19.72 13.28 -15.63
N VAL A 456 20.75 12.99 -16.43
CA VAL A 456 21.95 13.81 -16.53
C VAL A 456 22.05 14.39 -17.91
N SER A 457 22.16 15.71 -18.00
CA SER A 457 22.39 16.43 -19.24
C SER A 457 23.80 17.01 -19.21
N HIS A 458 24.58 16.69 -20.24
CA HIS A 458 25.90 17.24 -20.48
C HIS A 458 25.98 17.58 -21.97
N GLU A 459 26.31 18.84 -22.27
CA GLU A 459 26.19 19.42 -23.62
C GLU A 459 24.80 19.15 -24.26
N ASN A 460 24.77 18.41 -25.37
CA ASN A 460 23.56 18.04 -26.11
C ASN A 460 23.12 16.59 -25.85
N HIS A 461 23.79 15.88 -24.94
CA HIS A 461 23.49 14.49 -24.61
C HIS A 461 22.70 14.37 -23.32
N ARG A 462 21.85 13.34 -23.26
CA ARG A 462 21.03 13.02 -22.09
C ARG A 462 21.20 11.55 -21.73
N TYR A 463 21.44 11.32 -20.45
CA TYR A 463 21.60 10.01 -19.85
C TYR A 463 20.67 9.83 -18.68
N THR A 464 20.53 8.60 -18.23
CA THR A 464 19.73 8.26 -17.07
C THR A 464 20.48 7.34 -16.12
N ALA A 465 20.25 7.51 -14.82
CA ALA A 465 20.72 6.60 -13.78
C ALA A 465 19.57 6.29 -12.82
N MET A 466 19.50 5.05 -12.36
CA MET A 466 18.51 4.63 -11.36
C MET A 466 19.05 4.80 -9.94
N ASN A 467 20.32 4.51 -9.71
CA ASN A 467 20.96 4.63 -8.41
C ASN A 467 21.72 5.94 -8.28
N GLU A 468 22.79 6.13 -9.05
CA GLU A 468 23.62 7.32 -8.93
C GLU A 468 24.39 7.66 -10.20
N VAL A 469 24.83 8.92 -10.23
CA VAL A 469 25.91 9.36 -11.12
C VAL A 469 27.09 9.81 -10.28
N VAL A 470 28.23 9.20 -10.57
CA VAL A 470 29.52 9.55 -9.98
C VAL A 470 30.28 10.42 -10.97
N VAL A 471 30.67 11.60 -10.53
CA VAL A 471 31.61 12.49 -11.21
C VAL A 471 32.97 12.31 -10.54
N MET A 472 33.92 11.67 -11.22
CA MET A 472 35.23 11.38 -10.62
C MET A 472 36.38 11.64 -11.59
N THR A 473 37.59 11.78 -11.06
CA THR A 473 38.79 11.95 -11.90
C THR A 473 39.03 10.75 -12.83
N ASP A 474 39.39 11.01 -14.09
CA ASP A 474 39.84 9.96 -15.03
C ASP A 474 41.28 9.48 -14.74
N LYS A 475 42.00 10.20 -13.86
CA LYS A 475 43.38 9.89 -13.44
C LYS A 475 43.41 9.49 -11.96
N PRO A 476 43.94 8.29 -11.62
CA PRO A 476 44.11 7.87 -10.23
C PRO A 476 44.88 8.90 -9.39
N ALA A 477 44.48 9.04 -8.12
CA ALA A 477 45.11 9.91 -7.10
C ALA A 477 45.20 11.41 -7.48
N LYS A 478 44.23 11.93 -8.24
CA LYS A 478 44.14 13.36 -8.58
C LYS A 478 42.75 13.92 -8.27
N MET A 479 42.67 14.88 -7.35
CA MET A 479 41.41 15.57 -7.06
C MET A 479 40.92 16.42 -8.24
N LEU A 480 39.59 16.48 -8.36
CA LEU A 480 38.84 17.47 -9.13
C LEU A 480 38.62 18.73 -8.27
N HIS A 481 38.29 19.83 -8.94
CA HIS A 481 37.84 21.07 -8.29
C HIS A 481 36.55 21.48 -8.99
N PHE A 482 35.44 21.45 -8.25
CA PHE A 482 34.12 21.72 -8.80
C PHE A 482 33.29 22.59 -7.88
N GLU A 483 32.40 23.34 -8.51
CA GLU A 483 31.31 24.08 -7.88
C GLU A 483 30.01 23.27 -8.01
N ILE A 484 29.23 23.22 -6.93
CA ILE A 484 27.93 22.58 -6.89
C ILE A 484 26.87 23.66 -6.66
N GLN A 485 25.90 23.70 -7.55
CA GLN A 485 24.73 24.57 -7.45
C GLN A 485 23.45 23.74 -7.32
N VAL A 486 22.49 24.26 -6.56
CA VAL A 486 21.12 23.74 -6.48
C VAL A 486 20.17 24.88 -6.79
N ASP A 487 19.33 24.73 -7.81
CA ASP A 487 18.41 25.76 -8.30
C ASP A 487 19.10 27.12 -8.58
N GLY A 488 20.36 27.06 -9.02
CA GLY A 488 21.19 28.24 -9.33
C GLY A 488 21.92 28.86 -8.13
N GLU A 489 21.68 28.38 -6.91
CA GLU A 489 22.43 28.81 -5.72
C GLU A 489 23.66 27.93 -5.50
N ILE A 490 24.83 28.55 -5.34
CA ILE A 490 26.08 27.83 -5.04
C ILE A 490 26.02 27.34 -3.58
N ILE A 491 25.93 26.03 -3.41
CA ILE A 491 25.88 25.40 -2.08
C ILE A 491 27.27 24.99 -1.59
N GLU A 492 28.20 24.69 -2.50
CA GLU A 492 29.54 24.21 -2.14
C GLU A 492 30.54 24.39 -3.30
N GLU A 493 31.80 24.70 -2.96
CA GLU A 493 32.93 24.69 -3.88
C GLU A 493 34.05 23.88 -3.24
N VAL A 494 34.39 22.73 -3.82
CA VAL A 494 35.25 21.76 -3.14
C VAL A 494 36.25 21.08 -4.06
N ARG A 495 37.38 20.73 -3.46
CA ARG A 495 38.36 19.82 -4.06
C ARG A 495 38.18 18.44 -3.45
N ALA A 496 37.94 17.45 -4.28
CA ALA A 496 37.57 16.09 -3.87
C ALA A 496 38.00 15.08 -4.94
N ASP A 497 38.01 13.80 -4.60
CA ASP A 497 38.25 12.73 -5.58
C ASP A 497 37.09 12.61 -6.57
N GLY A 498 35.89 13.01 -6.13
CA GLY A 498 34.71 13.08 -6.95
C GLY A 498 33.47 13.56 -6.20
N LEU A 499 32.32 13.40 -6.83
CA LEU A 499 30.99 13.75 -6.35
C LEU A 499 30.01 12.65 -6.74
N ILE A 500 29.12 12.27 -5.84
CA ILE A 500 27.99 11.37 -6.12
C ILE A 500 26.71 12.19 -6.06
N VAL A 501 25.90 12.10 -7.11
CA VAL A 501 24.50 12.53 -7.08
C VAL A 501 23.64 11.28 -7.17
N SER A 502 22.92 10.97 -6.10
CA SER A 502 22.22 9.70 -5.92
C SER A 502 20.71 9.90 -5.73
N THR A 503 19.93 8.97 -6.26
CA THR A 503 18.51 8.81 -5.94
C THR A 503 18.36 8.16 -4.56
N PRO A 504 17.15 8.12 -3.99
CA PRO A 504 16.88 7.35 -2.78
C PRO A 504 17.23 5.86 -2.94
N SER A 505 17.03 5.29 -4.14
CA SER A 505 17.39 3.89 -4.42
C SER A 505 18.90 3.66 -4.38
N GLY A 506 19.71 4.62 -4.86
CA GLY A 506 21.17 4.55 -4.81
C GLY A 506 21.77 4.85 -3.45
N SER A 507 20.99 5.34 -2.48
CA SER A 507 21.46 5.67 -1.13
C SER A 507 22.09 4.47 -0.39
N THR A 508 21.72 3.25 -0.78
CA THR A 508 22.26 1.99 -0.23
C THR A 508 23.35 1.36 -1.11
N ALA A 509 23.73 2.01 -2.21
CA ALA A 509 24.78 1.59 -3.13
C ALA A 509 26.09 2.34 -2.84
N TYR A 510 26.71 2.97 -3.85
CA TYR A 510 28.00 3.63 -3.65
C TYR A 510 27.91 4.86 -2.72
N ALA A 511 26.76 5.53 -2.72
CA ALA A 511 26.46 6.63 -1.80
C ALA A 511 26.64 6.23 -0.32
N MET A 512 26.20 5.03 0.06
CA MET A 512 26.36 4.51 1.43
C MET A 512 27.85 4.39 1.80
N SER A 513 28.64 3.79 0.91
CA SER A 513 30.08 3.60 1.12
C SER A 513 30.85 4.92 1.18
N ALA A 514 30.36 5.97 0.51
CA ALA A 514 30.92 7.31 0.56
C ALA A 514 30.49 8.12 1.82
N GLY A 515 29.72 7.51 2.74
CA GLY A 515 29.26 8.14 3.96
C GLY A 515 27.93 8.90 3.84
N GLY A 516 27.14 8.61 2.80
CA GLY A 516 25.78 9.13 2.63
C GLY A 516 24.76 8.51 3.59
N PRO A 517 23.64 9.20 3.85
CA PRO A 517 22.52 8.64 4.62
C PRO A 517 21.80 7.55 3.82
N ILE A 518 21.20 6.59 4.53
CA ILE A 518 20.22 5.65 3.95
C ILE A 518 18.89 6.39 3.83
N VAL A 519 18.28 6.34 2.65
CA VAL A 519 17.04 7.05 2.33
C VAL A 519 15.98 6.04 1.86
N ASP A 520 14.79 6.10 2.46
CA ASP A 520 13.66 5.28 2.02
C ASP A 520 13.32 5.61 0.54
N PRO A 521 13.17 4.62 -0.36
CA PRO A 521 12.87 4.84 -1.77
C PRO A 521 11.65 5.73 -2.06
N LYS A 522 10.73 5.87 -1.09
CA LYS A 522 9.52 6.70 -1.18
C LYS A 522 9.78 8.19 -0.91
N VAL A 523 10.94 8.55 -0.36
CA VAL A 523 11.29 9.95 -0.09
C VAL A 523 11.58 10.67 -1.41
N ALA A 524 10.91 11.80 -1.62
CA ALA A 524 11.11 12.64 -2.80
C ALA A 524 12.34 13.54 -2.63
N GLY A 525 13.54 12.99 -2.84
CA GLY A 525 14.79 13.74 -2.72
C GLY A 525 15.98 13.15 -3.46
N PHE A 526 17.01 13.96 -3.68
CA PHE A 526 18.33 13.53 -4.16
C PHE A 526 19.38 13.72 -3.08
N VAL A 527 20.42 12.89 -3.12
CA VAL A 527 21.55 12.94 -2.19
C VAL A 527 22.82 13.35 -2.94
N ILE A 528 23.50 14.39 -2.47
CA ILE A 528 24.74 14.92 -3.04
C ILE A 528 25.87 14.64 -2.05
N ILE A 529 26.89 13.87 -2.46
CA ILE A 529 27.96 13.39 -1.57
C ILE A 529 29.33 13.63 -2.21
N PRO A 530 30.17 14.54 -1.69
CA PRO A 530 31.54 14.64 -2.15
C PRO A 530 32.37 13.44 -1.66
N ILE A 531 33.19 12.87 -2.54
CA ILE A 531 34.06 11.72 -2.25
C ILE A 531 35.41 12.22 -1.75
N CYS A 532 35.77 11.88 -0.51
CA CYS A 532 37.04 12.27 0.12
C CYS A 532 37.37 13.78 -0.05
N PRO A 533 36.46 14.70 0.35
CA PRO A 533 36.68 16.14 0.17
C PRO A 533 37.85 16.64 1.03
N TYR A 534 38.69 17.50 0.45
CA TYR A 534 39.74 18.21 1.18
C TYR A 534 39.18 19.20 2.22
N LYS A 535 37.92 19.64 2.05
CA LYS A 535 37.21 20.52 3.00
C LYS A 535 36.62 19.69 4.13
N LEU A 536 37.18 19.81 5.35
CA LEU A 536 36.76 19.05 6.54
C LEU A 536 35.27 19.22 6.91
N GLY A 537 34.70 20.37 6.60
CA GLY A 537 33.29 20.69 6.86
C GLY A 537 32.31 20.21 5.78
N ALA A 538 32.79 19.62 4.69
CA ALA A 538 31.91 19.11 3.63
C ALA A 538 31.05 17.95 4.16
N ARG A 539 29.75 17.97 3.88
CA ARG A 539 28.78 16.97 4.32
C ARG A 539 27.87 16.58 3.15
N PRO A 540 27.25 15.39 3.20
CA PRO A 540 26.14 15.05 2.31
C PRO A 540 25.00 16.06 2.41
N PHE A 541 24.43 16.43 1.26
CA PHE A 541 23.19 17.21 1.19
C PHE A 541 22.04 16.33 0.71
N VAL A 542 20.87 16.49 1.30
CA VAL A 542 19.61 15.95 0.77
C VAL A 542 18.78 17.11 0.27
N VAL A 543 18.41 17.11 -1.00
CA VAL A 543 17.66 18.17 -1.67
C VAL A 543 16.37 17.61 -2.25
N SER A 544 15.40 18.46 -2.58
CA SER A 544 14.16 18.01 -3.23
C SER A 544 14.48 17.39 -4.59
N ASP A 545 13.75 16.33 -4.96
CA ASP A 545 13.84 15.72 -6.29
C ASP A 545 13.29 16.62 -7.41
N ASN A 546 12.63 17.74 -7.09
CA ASN A 546 12.24 18.76 -8.07
C ASN A 546 13.37 19.75 -8.41
N SER A 547 14.46 19.74 -7.64
CA SER A 547 15.56 20.70 -7.79
C SER A 547 16.44 20.35 -9.00
N GLU A 548 17.02 21.35 -9.64
CA GLU A 548 18.12 21.16 -10.60
C GLU A 548 19.46 21.24 -9.87
N ILE A 549 20.28 20.21 -10.00
CA ILE A 549 21.66 20.23 -9.49
C ILE A 549 22.56 20.54 -10.67
N THR A 550 23.46 21.52 -10.54
CA THR A 550 24.47 21.82 -11.56
C THR A 550 25.86 21.65 -10.97
N VAL A 551 26.73 20.94 -11.67
CA VAL A 551 28.13 20.73 -11.29
C VAL A 551 29.02 21.34 -12.37
N LYS A 552 29.92 22.24 -11.97
CA LYS A 552 30.82 22.94 -12.90
C LYS A 552 32.28 22.65 -12.56
N LEU A 553 33.07 22.27 -13.56
CA LEU A 553 34.50 21.98 -13.38
C LEU A 553 35.35 23.26 -13.44
N LEU A 554 36.09 23.55 -12.37
CA LEU A 554 36.80 24.83 -12.18
C LEU A 554 38.30 24.77 -12.47
N LYS A 555 38.85 23.62 -12.90
CA LYS A 555 40.30 23.47 -13.11
C LYS A 555 40.68 22.99 -14.50
N LYS A 556 41.42 23.83 -15.23
CA LYS A 556 41.95 23.53 -16.57
C LYS A 556 42.87 22.30 -16.56
N GLY A 557 42.76 21.48 -17.60
CA GLY A 557 43.59 20.27 -17.80
C GLY A 557 43.20 19.09 -16.90
N LYS A 558 42.04 19.17 -16.23
CA LYS A 558 41.40 18.06 -15.52
C LYS A 558 40.17 17.61 -16.30
N ARG A 559 39.95 16.30 -16.31
CA ARG A 559 38.82 15.65 -16.95
C ARG A 559 38.07 14.86 -15.89
N ALA A 560 36.75 14.95 -15.89
CA ALA A 560 35.89 14.19 -14.99
C ALA A 560 35.13 13.13 -15.79
N ALA A 561 35.24 11.87 -15.40
CA ALA A 561 34.46 10.78 -15.96
C ALA A 561 33.10 10.69 -15.25
N PHE A 562 32.05 10.44 -16.03
CA PHE A 562 30.71 10.15 -15.53
C PHE A 562 30.46 8.66 -15.49
N VAL A 563 30.23 8.16 -14.28
CA VAL A 563 29.85 6.77 -14.04
C VAL A 563 28.38 6.74 -13.63
N MET A 564 27.50 6.31 -14.54
CA MET A 564 26.08 6.15 -14.26
C MET A 564 25.80 4.68 -13.95
N ASP A 565 25.28 4.39 -12.76
CA ASP A 565 25.00 3.02 -12.29
C ASP A 565 26.17 2.03 -12.49
N GLY A 566 27.40 2.53 -12.28
CA GLY A 566 28.63 1.73 -12.41
C GLY A 566 29.20 1.60 -13.83
N GLN A 567 28.57 2.22 -14.85
CA GLN A 567 29.07 2.23 -16.23
C GLN A 567 29.56 3.62 -16.63
N ILE A 568 30.76 3.70 -17.22
CA ILE A 568 31.31 4.95 -17.75
C ILE A 568 30.61 5.27 -19.05
N ASN A 569 30.01 6.46 -19.14
CA ASN A 569 29.26 6.86 -20.33
C ASN A 569 29.85 8.11 -21.01
N GLU A 570 30.47 9.03 -20.28
CA GLU A 570 31.00 10.26 -20.87
C GLU A 570 32.09 10.91 -20.00
N VAL A 571 32.72 11.97 -20.51
CA VAL A 571 33.77 12.75 -19.83
C VAL A 571 33.50 14.24 -20.03
N ALA A 572 33.68 15.05 -18.99
CA ALA A 572 33.65 16.50 -19.08
C ALA A 572 35.00 17.15 -18.82
N GLU A 573 35.18 18.34 -19.40
CA GLU A 573 36.36 19.17 -19.27
C GLU A 573 36.08 20.51 -18.56
N TYR A 574 37.10 21.36 -18.52
CA TYR A 574 37.08 22.63 -17.82
C TYR A 574 35.97 23.58 -18.33
N GLU A 575 35.28 24.24 -17.40
CA GLU A 575 34.13 25.15 -17.62
C GLU A 575 32.84 24.50 -18.12
N GLU A 576 32.83 23.19 -18.36
CA GLU A 576 31.60 22.48 -18.70
C GLU A 576 30.69 22.29 -17.49
N GLU A 577 29.39 22.36 -17.77
CA GLU A 577 28.31 22.21 -16.78
C GLU A 577 27.61 20.88 -16.97
N ILE A 578 27.37 20.20 -15.86
CA ILE A 578 26.64 18.94 -15.81
C ILE A 578 25.38 19.18 -15.00
N LYS A 579 24.23 18.89 -15.60
CA LYS A 579 22.93 19.17 -14.99
C LYS A 579 22.22 17.88 -14.64
N PHE A 580 21.76 17.76 -13.40
CA PHE A 580 21.05 16.61 -12.89
C PHE A 580 19.63 17.03 -12.52
N LYS A 581 18.65 16.27 -13.01
CA LYS A 581 17.22 16.49 -12.77
C LYS A 581 16.51 15.15 -12.58
N LYS A 582 15.32 15.19 -12.02
CA LYS A 582 14.41 14.05 -12.04
C LYS A 582 14.03 13.69 -13.48
N SER A 583 14.00 12.39 -13.74
CA SER A 583 13.44 11.84 -14.98
C SER A 583 11.92 11.96 -14.98
N ASP A 584 11.34 12.32 -16.13
CA ASP A 584 9.88 12.23 -16.34
C ASP A 584 9.39 10.77 -16.41
N LYS A 585 10.32 9.83 -16.57
CA LYS A 585 10.07 8.38 -16.60
C LYS A 585 10.68 7.71 -15.37
N ASP A 586 9.85 7.06 -14.59
CA ASP A 586 10.26 6.27 -13.43
C ASP A 586 10.57 4.82 -13.82
N ALA A 587 11.24 4.10 -12.93
CA ALA A 587 11.35 2.65 -12.99
C ALA A 587 10.26 2.00 -12.13
N TYR A 588 9.80 0.82 -12.54
CA TYR A 588 8.78 0.06 -11.82
C TYR A 588 9.31 -1.30 -11.42
N PHE A 589 9.09 -1.69 -10.17
CA PHE A 589 9.48 -2.98 -9.62
C PHE A 589 8.23 -3.75 -9.21
N ILE A 590 8.12 -5.00 -9.60
CA ILE A 590 7.07 -5.90 -9.14
C ILE A 590 7.45 -6.43 -7.77
N ARG A 591 6.53 -6.29 -6.82
CA ARG A 591 6.70 -6.69 -5.42
C ARG A 591 5.53 -7.58 -4.98
N THR A 592 5.83 -8.57 -4.15
CA THR A 592 4.82 -9.48 -3.57
C THR A 592 4.59 -9.23 -2.08
N SER A 593 5.45 -8.42 -1.42
CA SER A 593 5.33 -8.05 -0.01
C SER A 593 5.56 -6.55 0.23
N THR A 594 4.89 -5.99 1.23
CA THR A 594 4.94 -4.54 1.57
C THR A 594 5.99 -4.16 2.62
N LYS A 595 6.69 -5.13 3.23
CA LYS A 595 7.59 -4.91 4.39
C LYS A 595 9.09 -4.86 4.05
N TYR A 596 9.43 -4.69 2.78
CA TYR A 596 10.71 -5.16 2.25
C TYR A 596 11.94 -4.27 2.50
N PHE A 597 11.82 -2.94 2.46
CA PHE A 597 12.99 -2.05 2.51
C PHE A 597 13.73 -2.07 3.85
N TYR A 598 13.02 -1.86 4.97
CA TYR A 598 13.64 -1.78 6.29
C TYR A 598 14.18 -3.13 6.78
N GLU A 599 13.50 -4.22 6.43
CA GLU A 599 13.97 -5.59 6.69
C GLU A 599 15.30 -5.82 6.01
N LYS A 600 15.41 -5.51 4.71
CA LYS A 600 16.68 -5.59 3.99
C LYS A 600 17.79 -4.72 4.55
N VAL A 601 17.48 -3.48 4.93
CA VAL A 601 18.48 -2.61 5.57
C VAL A 601 19.01 -3.29 6.83
N LYS A 602 18.12 -3.86 7.65
CA LYS A 602 18.50 -4.57 8.88
C LYS A 602 19.35 -5.80 8.57
N ASP A 603 18.96 -6.63 7.61
CA ASP A 603 19.69 -7.87 7.28
C ASP A 603 21.07 -7.54 6.73
N LYS A 604 21.16 -6.62 5.76
CA LYS A 604 22.44 -6.18 5.16
C LYS A 604 23.42 -5.58 6.15
N LEU A 605 22.95 -4.72 7.05
CA LEU A 605 23.84 -3.97 7.94
C LEU A 605 24.28 -4.79 9.15
N ASN A 606 23.53 -5.82 9.54
CA ASN A 606 23.92 -6.72 10.63
C ASN A 606 24.87 -7.85 10.16
N GLU A 607 24.76 -8.30 8.91
CA GLU A 607 25.58 -9.39 8.36
C GLU A 607 26.92 -8.92 7.77
N GLY A 608 27.16 -7.60 7.65
CA GLY A 608 28.33 -7.01 6.98
C GLY A 608 29.69 -7.14 7.69
N GLY A 609 29.79 -7.89 8.80
CA GLY A 609 31.07 -8.25 9.41
C GLY A 609 31.61 -9.51 8.73
N ILE A 610 32.87 -9.49 8.28
CA ILE A 610 33.60 -10.67 7.76
C ILE A 610 33.25 -11.89 8.61
N GLN A 611 32.61 -12.92 8.02
CA GLN A 611 32.24 -14.14 8.74
C GLN A 611 33.49 -14.75 9.38
N HIS A 612 33.49 -14.82 10.71
CA HIS A 612 34.47 -15.64 11.41
C HIS A 612 34.23 -17.10 11.03
N ASN A 613 35.17 -17.68 10.28
CA ASN A 613 35.30 -19.13 10.16
C ASN A 613 35.37 -19.71 11.59
N THR A 614 34.27 -20.30 12.07
CA THR A 614 34.29 -21.18 13.23
C THR A 614 34.88 -22.52 12.81
N GLY A 615 36.20 -22.53 12.59
CA GLY A 615 37.02 -23.73 12.64
C GLY A 615 37.53 -23.92 14.07
N CYS A 616 36.65 -24.32 14.99
CA CYS A 616 37.11 -24.95 16.23
C CYS A 616 37.41 -26.41 15.91
N ASN A 617 38.67 -26.69 15.57
CA ASN A 617 39.23 -28.00 15.81
C ASN A 617 39.29 -28.21 17.33
N ASN A 618 38.70 -29.30 17.79
CA ASN A 618 38.96 -29.85 19.11
C ASN A 618 40.42 -30.28 19.18
N GLU A 619 41.21 -29.66 20.05
CA GLU A 619 42.16 -30.28 20.98
C GLU A 619 42.53 -29.30 22.10
#